data_AF-A0A7S1VAB7-F1
#
_entry.id   AF-A0A7S1VAB7-F1
#
_cell.length_a   1.000
_cell.length_b   1.000
_cell.length_c   1.000
_cell.angle_alpha   90.00
_cell.angle_beta   90.00
_cell.angle_gamma   90.00
#
_symmetry.space_group_name_H-M   'P 1'
#
loop_
_entity.id
_entity.type
_entity.pdbx_description
1 polymer ?
#
loop_
_entity_poly.entity_id
_entity_poly.type
_entity_poly.pdbx_seq_one_letter_code
_entity_poly.pdbx_strand_id
1 'polypeptide(L)'
;ISWIAVDYIDTNGDLVCTKFEGLACGESAILNLQCQDGASVLDLYMFDAEDHTFGQTDGSSLDVPSACDAGADRSKMCHSRYVVKCQPSPCMETNQQATALADASIA
;
A
#
# COMPACT_ATOMS: atom_id res chain seq x y z
N ILE A 1 7.88 -17.24 -9.33
CA ILE A 1 7.91 -16.67 -7.97
C ILE A 1 7.14 -15.38 -8.03
N SER A 2 6.01 -15.30 -7.34
CA SER A 2 5.23 -14.06 -7.21
C SER A 2 5.78 -13.23 -6.05
N TRP A 3 5.78 -11.92 -6.19
CA TRP A 3 6.39 -11.02 -5.23
C TRP A 3 5.75 -9.64 -5.23
N ILE A 4 5.93 -8.95 -4.11
CA ILE A 4 5.56 -7.55 -3.92
C ILE A 4 6.80 -6.82 -3.40
N ALA A 5 7.11 -5.66 -3.95
CA ALA A 5 8.18 -4.79 -3.47
C ALA A 5 7.63 -3.40 -3.20
N VAL A 6 8.11 -2.77 -2.12
CA VAL A 6 7.70 -1.41 -1.73
C VAL A 6 8.93 -0.54 -1.62
N ASP A 7 8.98 0.51 -2.43
CA ASP A 7 9.99 1.56 -2.39
C ASP A 7 9.44 2.77 -1.62
N TYR A 8 10.18 3.24 -0.61
CA TYR A 8 9.77 4.34 0.26
C TYR A 8 10.94 4.98 0.99
N ILE A 9 10.71 6.15 1.57
CA ILE A 9 11.67 6.78 2.49
C ILE A 9 11.38 6.29 3.92
N ASP A 10 12.36 5.64 4.53
CA ASP A 10 12.26 5.11 5.89
C ASP A 10 12.36 6.22 6.94
N THR A 11 12.21 5.87 8.22
CA THR A 11 12.26 6.84 9.33
C THR A 11 13.61 7.54 9.52
N ASN A 12 14.70 7.01 8.92
CA ASN A 12 16.02 7.62 8.95
C ASN A 12 16.21 8.64 7.80
N GLY A 13 15.30 8.65 6.82
CA GLY A 13 15.40 9.46 5.62
C GLY A 13 16.11 8.77 4.46
N ASP A 14 16.32 7.46 4.57
CA ASP A 14 16.96 6.67 3.53
C ASP A 14 15.91 6.11 2.56
N LEU A 15 16.25 6.05 1.27
CA LEU A 15 15.46 5.34 0.28
C LEU A 15 15.65 3.84 0.47
N VAL A 16 14.57 3.14 0.78
CA VAL A 16 14.57 1.71 1.09
C VAL A 16 13.57 0.99 0.22
N CYS A 17 13.98 -0.17 -0.30
CA CYS A 17 13.06 -1.11 -0.91
C CYS A 17 12.90 -2.39 -0.07
N THR A 18 11.67 -2.69 0.33
CA THR A 18 11.32 -3.92 1.05
C THR A 18 10.60 -4.89 0.12
N LYS A 19 11.09 -6.13 0.03
CA LYS A 19 10.53 -7.19 -0.83
C LYS A 19 9.83 -8.25 0.00
N PHE A 20 8.76 -8.79 -0.57
CA PHE A 20 7.95 -9.86 -0.02
C PHE A 20 7.74 -10.92 -1.10
N GLU A 21 8.13 -12.16 -0.82
CA GLU A 21 7.98 -13.29 -1.72
C GLU A 21 7.15 -14.38 -1.03
N GLY A 22 6.38 -15.15 -1.81
CA GLY A 22 5.62 -16.28 -1.26
C GLY A 22 4.50 -15.89 -0.30
N LEU A 23 3.95 -14.68 -0.45
CA LEU A 23 2.87 -14.16 0.40
C LEU A 23 1.62 -15.04 0.32
N ALA A 24 1.13 -15.48 1.47
CA ALA A 24 -0.14 -16.18 1.57
C ALA A 24 -1.32 -15.19 1.58
N CYS A 25 -2.49 -15.63 1.10
CA CYS A 25 -3.70 -14.80 1.17
C CYS A 25 -4.03 -14.42 2.62
N GLY A 26 -4.19 -13.12 2.88
CA GLY A 26 -4.51 -12.58 4.20
C GLY A 26 -3.30 -12.15 5.02
N GLU A 27 -2.07 -12.35 4.52
CA GLU A 27 -0.88 -11.76 5.15
C GLU A 27 -0.89 -10.23 5.03
N SER A 28 -0.31 -9.58 6.03
CA SER A 28 -0.18 -8.13 6.08
C SER A 28 1.24 -7.75 6.51
N ALA A 29 1.73 -6.64 5.97
CA ALA A 29 2.99 -6.04 6.35
C ALA A 29 2.73 -4.61 6.84
N ILE A 30 3.44 -4.22 7.88
CA ILE A 30 3.42 -2.86 8.42
C ILE A 30 4.75 -2.22 8.10
N LEU A 31 4.72 -1.09 7.39
CA LEU A 31 5.89 -0.29 7.06
C LEU A 31 5.81 1.04 7.82
N ASN A 32 6.95 1.50 8.32
CA ASN A 32 7.08 2.82 8.94
C ASN A 32 7.78 3.74 7.95
N LEU A 33 7.06 4.76 7.51
CA LEU A 33 7.56 5.69 6.51
C LEU A 33 7.83 7.05 7.16
N GLN A 34 8.87 7.74 6.68
CA GLN A 34 9.07 9.12 7.05
C GLN A 34 8.04 10.02 6.38
N CYS A 35 7.56 10.99 7.15
CA CYS A 35 6.77 12.08 6.62
C CYS A 35 7.69 13.21 6.16
N GLN A 36 7.53 13.65 4.91
CA GLN A 36 8.22 14.79 4.36
C GLN A 36 7.18 15.81 3.89
N ASP A 37 7.24 17.03 4.42
CA ASP A 37 6.32 18.13 4.08
C ASP A 37 4.82 17.78 4.24
N GLY A 38 4.49 16.93 5.23
CA GLY A 38 3.11 16.57 5.58
C GLY A 38 2.53 15.39 4.79
N ALA A 39 3.31 14.76 3.90
CA ALA A 39 2.95 13.52 3.23
C ALA A 39 4.10 12.51 3.24
N SER A 40 3.77 11.26 2.99
CA SER A 40 4.73 10.21 2.67
C SER A 40 4.32 9.55 1.37
N VAL A 41 5.29 9.12 0.58
CA VAL A 41 5.07 8.47 -0.71
C VAL A 41 5.68 7.08 -0.64
N LEU A 42 4.94 6.10 -1.15
CA LEU A 42 5.45 4.77 -1.40
C LEU A 42 5.03 4.29 -2.78
N ASP A 43 5.94 3.58 -3.43
CA ASP A 43 5.74 2.94 -4.71
C ASP A 43 5.68 1.44 -4.52
N LEU A 44 4.55 0.85 -4.90
CA LEU A 44 4.29 -0.58 -4.82
C LEU A 44 4.52 -1.20 -6.19
N TYR A 45 5.36 -2.22 -6.25
CA TYR A 45 5.62 -3.04 -7.42
C TYR A 45 5.14 -4.46 -7.15
N MET A 46 4.37 -5.02 -8.08
CA MET A 46 3.76 -6.34 -7.90
C MET A 46 4.00 -7.19 -9.13
N PHE A 47 4.34 -8.44 -8.92
CA PHE A 47 4.46 -9.45 -9.96
C PHE A 47 3.76 -10.73 -9.52
N ASP A 48 2.97 -11.29 -10.43
CA ASP A 48 2.38 -12.60 -10.25
C ASP A 48 2.77 -13.55 -11.39
N ALA A 49 3.32 -14.71 -10.99
CA ALA A 49 3.85 -15.70 -11.90
C ALA A 49 2.77 -16.54 -12.58
N GLU A 50 1.62 -16.77 -11.94
CA GLU A 50 0.62 -17.75 -12.40
C GLU A 50 -0.49 -17.11 -13.24
N ASP A 51 -1.14 -16.05 -12.75
CA ASP A 51 -2.29 -15.47 -13.43
C ASP A 51 -1.98 -14.17 -14.18
N HIS A 52 -0.78 -13.61 -13.99
CA HIS A 52 -0.37 -12.31 -14.54
C HIS A 52 -1.41 -11.20 -14.27
N THR A 53 -2.15 -11.30 -13.15
CA THR A 53 -3.17 -10.33 -12.75
C THR A 53 -2.63 -8.91 -12.68
N PHE A 54 -1.34 -8.78 -12.36
CA PHE A 54 -0.63 -7.51 -12.29
C PHE A 54 0.05 -7.09 -13.61
N GLY A 55 -0.16 -7.79 -14.73
CA GLY A 55 0.44 -7.42 -16.01
C GLY A 55 -0.10 -6.10 -16.56
N GLN A 56 0.77 -5.31 -17.20
CA GLN A 56 0.34 -4.13 -17.93
C GLN A 56 -0.51 -4.55 -19.13
N THR A 57 -1.69 -3.97 -19.30
CA THR A 57 -2.60 -4.35 -20.39
C THR A 57 -2.12 -3.90 -21.76
N ASP A 58 -1.27 -2.86 -21.81
CA ASP A 58 -0.67 -2.34 -23.04
C ASP A 58 0.65 -3.03 -23.41
N GLY A 59 1.12 -3.99 -22.59
CA GLY A 59 2.38 -4.69 -22.78
C GLY A 59 3.63 -3.83 -22.58
N SER A 60 3.49 -2.61 -22.08
CA SER A 60 4.62 -1.75 -21.74
C SER A 60 5.42 -2.34 -20.58
N SER A 61 6.72 -2.08 -20.57
CA SER A 61 7.60 -2.49 -19.46
C SER A 61 7.65 -1.41 -18.40
N LEU A 62 7.52 -1.80 -17.14
CA LEU A 62 7.71 -0.88 -16.02
C LEU A 62 9.18 -0.63 -15.74
N ASP A 63 9.48 0.59 -15.28
CA ASP A 63 10.77 0.88 -14.66
C ASP A 63 10.68 0.57 -13.16
N VAL A 64 11.42 -0.45 -12.75
CA VAL A 64 11.49 -0.91 -11.35
C VAL A 64 12.90 -0.64 -10.86
N PRO A 65 13.05 0.09 -9.72
CA PRO A 65 14.36 0.28 -9.09
C PRO A 65 15.07 -1.06 -8.90
N SER A 66 16.36 -1.12 -9.18
CA SER A 66 17.13 -2.36 -9.05
C SER A 66 17.08 -2.94 -7.63
N ALA A 67 16.98 -2.07 -6.61
CA ALA A 67 16.77 -2.45 -5.23
C ALA A 67 15.43 -3.18 -5.00
N CYS A 68 14.42 -2.93 -5.82
CA CYS A 68 13.09 -3.55 -5.78
C CYS A 68 12.92 -4.71 -6.76
N ASP A 69 13.74 -4.79 -7.80
CA ASP A 69 13.62 -5.82 -8.81
C ASP A 69 14.04 -7.19 -8.26
N ALA A 70 13.15 -8.18 -8.29
CA ALA A 70 13.42 -9.56 -7.92
C ALA A 70 13.66 -10.47 -9.14
N GLY A 71 13.72 -9.89 -10.34
CA GLY A 71 13.94 -10.60 -11.59
C GLY A 71 12.65 -11.25 -12.10
N ALA A 72 11.92 -10.52 -12.94
CA ALA A 72 10.87 -11.08 -13.78
C ALA A 72 10.64 -10.21 -15.04
N ASP A 73 9.72 -10.63 -15.90
CA ASP A 73 9.32 -9.85 -17.06
C ASP A 73 8.61 -8.55 -16.60
N ARG A 74 9.26 -7.41 -16.84
CA ARG A 74 8.77 -6.09 -16.43
C ARG A 74 7.48 -5.66 -17.11
N SER A 75 7.09 -6.30 -18.22
CA SER A 75 5.78 -6.08 -18.84
C SER A 75 4.62 -6.75 -18.10
N LYS A 76 4.95 -7.72 -17.23
CA LYS A 76 3.99 -8.49 -16.43
C LYS A 76 3.88 -7.98 -14.98
N MET A 77 4.38 -6.78 -14.74
CA MET A 77 4.39 -6.15 -13.41
C MET A 77 3.38 -5.01 -13.35
N CYS A 78 2.91 -4.69 -12.14
CA CYS A 78 2.09 -3.51 -11.87
C CYS A 78 2.85 -2.57 -10.96
N HIS A 79 2.71 -1.26 -11.21
CA HIS A 79 3.19 -0.20 -10.34
C HIS A 79 1.99 0.60 -9.82
N SER A 80 1.99 0.89 -8.54
CA SER A 80 0.99 1.76 -7.90
C SER A 80 1.66 2.67 -6.91
N ARG A 81 1.40 3.97 -7.02
CA ARG A 81 1.90 4.98 -6.08
C ARG A 81 0.82 5.33 -5.07
N TYR A 82 1.19 5.30 -3.79
CA TYR A 82 0.35 5.78 -2.71
C TYR A 82 0.97 7.02 -2.07
N VAL A 83 0.12 8.02 -1.81
CA VAL A 83 0.49 9.23 -1.08
C VAL A 83 -0.31 9.26 0.21
N VAL A 84 0.37 9.02 1.32
CA VAL A 84 -0.21 9.00 2.66
C VAL A 84 -0.05 10.38 3.28
N LYS A 85 -1.15 11.05 3.61
CA LYS A 85 -1.08 12.31 4.38
C LYS A 85 -0.74 11.97 5.84
N CYS A 86 0.30 12.59 6.38
CA CYS A 86 0.73 12.34 7.75
C CYS A 86 0.04 13.25 8.77
N GLN A 87 -0.89 14.10 8.33
CA GLN A 87 -1.66 14.92 9.26
C GLN A 87 -2.41 13.98 10.21
N PRO A 88 -2.22 14.11 11.53
CA PRO A 88 -3.01 13.35 12.48
C PRO A 88 -4.48 13.72 12.26
N SER A 89 -5.29 12.73 11.90
CA SER A 89 -6.74 12.89 11.97
C SER A 89 -7.12 13.02 13.44
N PRO A 90 -8.07 13.90 13.82
CA PRO A 90 -8.65 13.88 15.15
C PRO A 90 -9.07 12.45 15.48
N CYS A 91 -8.76 11.96 16.68
CA CYS A 91 -9.30 10.70 17.15
C CYS A 91 -10.82 10.81 17.07
N MET A 92 -11.45 10.06 16.16
CA MET A 92 -12.90 9.93 16.20
C MET A 92 -13.22 9.13 17.46
N GLU A 93 -13.72 9.80 18.49
CA GLU A 93 -14.42 9.08 19.55
C GLU A 93 -15.50 8.25 18.86
N THR A 94 -15.37 6.93 18.97
CA THR A 94 -16.39 6.00 18.52
C THR A 94 -17.54 6.20 19.50
N ASN A 95 -18.37 7.23 19.25
CA ASN A 95 -19.66 7.35 19.90
C ASN A 95 -20.44 6.12 19.47
N GLN A 96 -20.41 5.11 20.33
CA GLN A 96 -21.44 4.10 20.42
C GLN A 96 -22.77 4.86 20.28
N GLN A 97 -23.47 4.64 19.17
CA GLN A 97 -24.89 4.88 19.10
C GLN A 97 -25.57 3.88 20.04
N ALA A 98 -25.41 4.11 21.35
CA ALA A 98 -26.29 3.62 22.36
C ALA A 98 -27.34 4.70 22.58
N THR A 99 -28.58 4.36 22.26
CA THR A 99 -29.83 4.99 22.75
C THR A 99 -30.16 6.41 22.29
N ALA A 100 -30.96 6.49 21.23
CA ALA A 100 -32.07 7.45 21.12
C ALA A 100 -33.23 6.82 20.34
N LEU A 101 -33.82 5.75 20.91
CA LEU A 101 -35.20 5.33 20.63
C LEU A 101 -35.99 5.51 21.93
N ALA A 102 -36.20 6.78 22.28
CA ALA A 102 -37.20 7.33 23.20
C ALA A 102 -37.22 8.81 22.81
N ASP A 103 -38.24 9.43 22.23
CA ASP A 103 -39.68 9.29 22.40
C ASP A 103 -40.36 9.51 21.04
N ALA A 104 -41.16 8.54 20.60
CA ALA A 104 -42.26 8.78 19.68
C ALA A 104 -43.57 8.49 20.43
N SER A 105 -43.88 9.33 21.43
CA SER A 105 -45.23 9.46 21.94
C SER A 105 -45.80 10.76 21.40
N ILE A 106 -46.49 10.64 20.28
CA ILE A 106 -47.36 11.68 19.72
C ILE A 106 -48.52 11.88 20.71
N ALA A 107 -48.70 13.14 21.11
CA ALA A 107 -49.91 13.69 21.70
C ALA A 107 -51.02 13.81 20.65
#